data_AF-Q8KUE5-F1
#
_entry.id   AF-Q8KUE5-F1
#
_cell.length_a   1.000
_cell.length_b   1.000
_cell.length_c   1.000
_cell.angle_alpha   90.00
_cell.angle_beta   90.00
_cell.angle_gamma   90.00
#
_symmetry.space_group_name_H-M   'P 1'
#
loop_
_entity.id
_entity.type
_entity.pdbx_description
1 polymer ?
#
loop_
_entity_poly.entity_id
_entity_poly.type
_entity_poly.pdbx_seq_one_letter_code
_entity_poly.pdbx_strand_id
1 'polypeptide(L)'
;MNKLATRALVALTGSAIAMTGLAVVSANAAEETGECHVTTTGTADWALKTSFNSYLEGPIANGTAYKYKGGIEVRDGVETSGERTTRQFTWPVEGSEEGTVKLGGGVHWTGHNHYSGDDESQAPDNFILDLDFSNPTVKFDGNEGTLLVDYKSREFVDTKTVADFFTGTQAELATITFDEPIDLTQ
;
A
#
# COMPACT_ATOMS: atom_id res chain seq x y z
N MET A 1 -3.79 -11.42 -41.72
CA MET A 1 -3.53 -12.41 -40.66
C MET A 1 -3.64 -11.68 -39.33
N ASN A 2 -4.84 -11.68 -38.72
CA ASN A 2 -5.10 -11.02 -37.45
C ASN A 2 -4.48 -11.82 -36.31
N LYS A 3 -3.55 -11.22 -35.56
CA LYS A 3 -3.11 -11.76 -34.27
C LYS A 3 -4.04 -11.22 -33.20
N LEU A 4 -4.94 -12.08 -32.72
CA LEU A 4 -5.76 -11.84 -31.54
C LEU A 4 -4.83 -11.80 -30.32
N ALA A 5 -4.77 -10.65 -29.65
CA ALA A 5 -4.11 -10.51 -28.36
C ALA A 5 -5.00 -11.13 -27.29
N THR A 6 -4.60 -12.32 -26.81
CA THR A 6 -5.24 -12.99 -25.67
C THR A 6 -4.87 -12.23 -24.40
N ARG A 7 -5.81 -11.45 -23.85
CA ARG A 7 -5.68 -10.85 -22.51
C ARG A 7 -5.84 -11.98 -21.48
N ALA A 8 -4.75 -12.33 -20.80
CA ALA A 8 -4.79 -13.25 -19.67
C ALA A 8 -5.44 -12.52 -18.48
N LEU A 9 -6.64 -12.97 -18.10
CA LEU A 9 -7.30 -12.56 -16.87
C LEU A 9 -6.61 -13.29 -15.72
N VAL A 10 -5.74 -12.61 -14.97
CA VAL A 10 -5.20 -13.15 -13.72
C VAL A 10 -6.32 -13.12 -12.70
N ALA A 11 -6.81 -14.30 -12.32
CA ALA A 11 -7.75 -14.45 -11.22
C ALA A 11 -7.06 -13.99 -9.92
N LEU A 12 -7.53 -12.88 -9.34
CA LEU A 12 -7.20 -12.54 -7.96
C LEU A 12 -7.80 -13.60 -7.05
N THR A 13 -6.99 -14.54 -6.59
CA THR A 13 -7.31 -15.33 -5.40
C THR A 13 -7.26 -14.37 -4.21
N GLY A 14 -8.43 -14.03 -3.66
CA GLY A 14 -8.54 -13.12 -2.51
C GLY A 14 -7.63 -13.56 -1.37
N SER A 15 -6.61 -12.76 -1.08
CA SER A 15 -5.88 -12.83 0.18
C SER A 15 -6.55 -11.83 1.12
N ALA A 16 -7.22 -12.33 2.15
CA ALA A 16 -7.59 -11.49 3.28
C ALA A 16 -6.30 -10.92 3.88
N ILE A 17 -6.18 -9.59 3.91
CA ILE A 17 -5.05 -8.92 4.56
C ILE A 17 -5.51 -8.55 5.97
N ALA A 18 -4.78 -9.02 6.97
CA ALA A 18 -5.01 -8.63 8.35
C ALA A 18 -4.43 -7.22 8.55
N MET A 19 -5.30 -6.23 8.71
CA MET A 19 -4.96 -4.99 9.40
C MET A 19 -4.93 -5.33 10.90
N THR A 20 -3.77 -5.16 11.55
CA THR A 20 -3.57 -5.63 12.93
C THR A 20 -4.00 -4.63 13.99
N GLY A 21 -4.47 -3.45 13.58
CA GLY A 21 -5.06 -2.46 14.48
C GLY A 21 -5.42 -1.18 13.74
N LEU A 22 -6.63 -0.68 13.97
CA LEU A 22 -7.04 0.67 13.63
C LEU A 22 -7.38 1.36 14.95
N ALA A 23 -6.57 2.34 15.37
CA ALA A 23 -6.81 3.11 16.58
C ALA A 23 -7.41 4.46 16.18
N VAL A 24 -8.74 4.58 16.28
CA VAL A 24 -9.46 5.84 16.06
C VAL A 24 -9.81 6.46 17.41
N VAL A 25 -9.46 7.74 17.58
CA VAL A 25 -10.00 8.57 18.65
C VAL A 25 -11.03 9.51 18.02
N SER A 26 -12.29 9.32 18.40
CA SER A 26 -13.39 10.22 18.11
C SER A 26 -13.41 11.34 19.15
N ALA A 27 -13.46 12.59 18.71
CA ALA A 27 -13.71 13.74 19.57
C ALA A 27 -14.97 14.46 19.10
N ASN A 28 -16.01 14.48 19.94
CA ASN A 28 -17.21 15.27 19.68
C ASN A 28 -16.96 16.73 20.08
N ALA A 29 -16.66 17.58 19.09
CA ALA A 29 -16.79 19.02 19.27
C ALA A 29 -18.27 19.39 19.08
N ALA A 30 -18.97 19.62 20.19
CA ALA A 30 -20.32 20.18 20.14
C ALA A 30 -20.23 21.69 19.89
N GLU A 31 -20.39 22.12 18.64
CA GLU A 31 -20.75 23.50 18.32
C GLU A 31 -22.25 23.57 17.99
N GLU A 32 -22.98 24.45 18.70
CA GLU A 32 -24.39 24.77 18.46
C GLU A 32 -24.57 25.46 17.10
N THR A 33 -24.60 24.68 16.02
CA THR A 33 -25.46 24.85 14.84
C THR A 33 -25.41 23.52 14.08
N GLY A 34 -26.58 22.99 13.71
CA GLY A 34 -26.76 21.58 13.41
C GLY A 34 -25.95 21.03 12.23
N GLU A 35 -24.99 20.17 12.55
CA GLU A 35 -24.63 18.90 11.91
C GLU A 35 -23.59 18.23 12.83
N CYS A 36 -23.90 17.03 13.34
CA CYS A 36 -22.97 16.30 14.19
C CYS A 36 -21.82 15.78 13.31
N HIS A 37 -20.69 16.47 13.30
CA HIS A 37 -19.51 16.04 12.56
C HIS A 37 -18.63 15.17 13.46
N VAL A 38 -18.55 13.87 13.13
CA VAL A 38 -17.58 12.97 13.76
C VAL A 38 -16.19 13.35 13.26
N THR A 39 -15.31 13.78 14.18
CA THR A 39 -13.90 14.00 13.86
C THR A 39 -13.11 12.74 14.25
N THR A 40 -12.62 12.02 13.25
CA THR A 40 -11.79 10.81 13.43
C THR A 40 -10.32 11.17 13.26
N THR A 41 -9.55 10.94 14.32
CA THR A 41 -8.08 11.06 14.30
C THR A 41 -7.46 9.73 14.75
N GLY A 42 -6.20 9.47 14.37
CA GLY A 42 -5.51 8.26 14.80
C GLY A 42 -4.61 7.68 13.72
N THR A 43 -4.37 6.38 13.80
CA THR A 43 -3.49 5.66 12.88
C THR A 43 -4.01 4.27 12.54
N ALA A 44 -3.61 3.75 11.38
CA ALA A 44 -3.84 2.37 10.98
C ALA A 44 -2.51 1.63 10.85
N ASP A 45 -2.40 0.45 11.46
CA ASP A 45 -1.23 -0.41 11.34
C ASP A 45 -1.44 -1.45 10.24
N TRP A 46 -0.70 -1.28 9.14
CA TRP A 46 -0.80 -2.16 7.99
C TRP A 46 0.55 -2.31 7.30
N ALA A 47 1.18 -3.47 7.52
CA ALA A 47 2.51 -3.79 6.99
C ALA A 47 2.50 -4.30 5.53
N LEU A 48 1.40 -4.14 4.78
CA LEU A 48 1.14 -4.80 3.48
C LEU A 48 1.13 -6.34 3.59
N LYS A 49 2.32 -6.96 3.60
CA LYS A 49 2.51 -8.39 3.77
C LYS A 49 3.93 -8.68 4.27
N THR A 50 4.06 -9.32 5.43
CA THR A 50 5.36 -9.64 6.05
C THR A 50 6.33 -10.36 5.11
N SER A 51 5.85 -11.35 4.36
CA SER A 51 6.70 -12.11 3.43
C SER A 51 7.18 -11.26 2.25
N PHE A 52 6.40 -10.27 1.82
CA PHE A 52 6.77 -9.37 0.73
C PHE A 52 7.90 -8.45 1.16
N ASN A 53 7.77 -7.78 2.32
CA ASN A 53 8.84 -6.94 2.86
C ASN A 53 10.13 -7.73 3.10
N SER A 54 10.03 -8.93 3.69
CA SER A 54 11.20 -9.82 3.88
C SER A 54 11.88 -10.26 2.59
N TYR A 55 11.12 -10.44 1.51
CA TYR A 55 11.66 -10.73 0.18
C TYR A 55 12.33 -9.49 -0.44
N LEU A 56 11.68 -8.33 -0.37
CA LEU A 56 12.13 -7.08 -0.98
C LEU A 56 13.44 -6.60 -0.35
N GLU A 57 13.51 -6.61 0.98
CA GLU A 57 14.74 -6.30 1.76
C GLU A 57 15.70 -7.51 1.79
N GLY A 58 15.34 -8.58 1.09
CA GLY A 58 16.06 -9.83 1.00
C GLY A 58 17.16 -9.86 -0.07
N PRO A 59 18.01 -10.90 -0.01
CA PRO A 59 19.08 -11.07 -1.00
C PRO A 59 18.55 -11.42 -2.41
N ILE A 60 17.26 -11.71 -2.55
CA ILE A 60 16.66 -12.05 -3.86
C ILE A 60 16.33 -10.79 -4.65
N ALA A 61 15.70 -9.79 -4.03
CA ALA A 61 15.34 -8.54 -4.69
C ALA A 61 16.45 -7.49 -4.63
N ASN A 62 17.23 -7.48 -3.53
CA ASN A 62 18.27 -6.48 -3.28
C ASN A 62 19.60 -7.11 -2.82
N GLY A 63 19.89 -8.35 -3.20
CA GLY A 63 21.17 -9.01 -2.91
C GLY A 63 22.20 -8.89 -4.02
N THR A 64 23.29 -9.65 -3.90
CA THR A 64 24.55 -9.52 -4.66
C THR A 64 24.41 -9.60 -6.19
N ALA A 65 23.28 -10.09 -6.72
CA ALA A 65 23.01 -10.13 -8.15
C ALA A 65 22.85 -8.74 -8.80
N TYR A 66 22.56 -7.70 -8.02
CA TYR A 66 22.33 -6.33 -8.53
C TYR A 66 23.44 -5.38 -8.08
N LYS A 67 23.91 -4.49 -8.96
CA LYS A 67 24.91 -3.48 -8.60
C LYS A 67 24.32 -2.44 -7.65
N TYR A 68 23.18 -1.88 -8.03
CA TYR A 68 22.42 -0.92 -7.24
C TYR A 68 21.32 -1.62 -6.45
N LYS A 69 21.06 -1.13 -5.23
CA LYS A 69 20.00 -1.63 -4.36
C LYS A 69 18.89 -0.61 -4.29
N GLY A 70 17.67 -1.11 -4.22
CA GLY A 70 16.51 -0.35 -3.79
C GLY A 70 16.28 -0.57 -2.30
N GLY A 71 15.02 -0.43 -1.91
CA GLY A 71 14.61 -0.60 -0.54
C GLY A 71 13.16 -0.20 -0.37
N ILE A 72 12.85 0.26 0.85
CA ILE A 72 11.52 0.74 1.21
C ILE A 72 11.69 2.18 1.68
N GLU A 73 10.95 3.09 1.06
CA GLU A 73 10.89 4.50 1.44
C GLU A 73 9.45 4.85 1.83
N VAL A 74 9.31 5.65 2.89
CA VAL A 74 8.01 6.11 3.39
C VAL A 74 7.93 7.63 3.32
N ARG A 75 6.73 8.18 3.10
CA ARG A 75 6.50 9.63 2.98
C ARG A 75 5.15 10.04 3.56
N ASP A 76 4.93 11.35 3.61
CA ASP A 76 3.64 11.98 3.87
C ASP A 76 2.98 11.51 5.18
N GLY A 77 3.79 11.34 6.23
CA GLY A 77 3.34 11.03 7.59
C GLY A 77 3.31 9.54 7.95
N VAL A 78 3.64 8.62 7.02
CA VAL A 78 3.80 7.20 7.37
C VAL A 78 5.03 7.01 8.25
N GLU A 79 4.84 6.34 9.39
CA GLU A 79 5.94 5.88 10.23
C GLU A 79 6.31 4.42 9.89
N THR A 80 7.60 4.08 10.00
CA THR A 80 8.06 2.70 9.81
C THR A 80 9.05 2.28 10.88
N SER A 81 8.98 0.99 11.25
CA SER A 81 9.92 0.35 12.18
C SER A 81 10.19 -1.10 11.77
N GLY A 82 11.18 -1.70 12.42
CA GLY A 82 11.62 -3.08 12.14
C GLY A 82 12.31 -3.21 10.78
N GLU A 83 12.58 -4.45 10.36
CA GLU A 83 13.09 -4.80 9.03
C GLU A 83 12.64 -6.21 8.66
N ARG A 84 12.55 -6.50 7.37
CA ARG A 84 12.22 -7.80 6.80
C ARG A 84 10.91 -8.36 7.37
N THR A 85 11.00 -9.38 8.21
CA THR A 85 9.85 -10.04 8.83
C THR A 85 9.24 -9.24 9.97
N THR A 86 9.91 -8.21 10.48
CA THR A 86 9.41 -7.33 11.54
C THR A 86 9.03 -5.94 11.04
N ARG A 87 9.12 -5.70 9.71
CA ARG A 87 8.74 -4.43 9.07
C ARG A 87 7.28 -4.09 9.39
N GLN A 88 7.06 -2.89 9.93
CA GLN A 88 5.74 -2.31 10.20
C GLN A 88 5.59 -0.96 9.50
N PHE A 89 4.34 -0.60 9.18
CA PHE A 89 3.95 0.73 8.72
C PHE A 89 2.73 1.20 9.51
N THR A 90 2.80 2.44 9.99
CA THR A 90 1.72 3.12 10.69
C THR A 90 1.29 4.30 9.82
N TRP A 91 0.04 4.26 9.35
CA TRP A 91 -0.52 5.21 8.39
C TRP A 91 -1.38 6.24 9.12
N PRO A 92 -1.22 7.55 8.84
CA PRO A 92 -2.01 8.59 9.50
C PRO A 92 -3.47 8.58 9.02
N VAL A 93 -4.42 8.71 9.93
CA VAL A 93 -5.82 8.95 9.59
C VAL A 93 -5.99 10.44 9.24
N GLU A 94 -6.54 10.71 8.05
CA GLU A 94 -6.83 12.06 7.58
C GLU A 94 -8.27 12.49 7.88
N GLY A 95 -9.17 11.53 8.06
CA GLY A 95 -10.54 11.78 8.45
C GLY A 95 -11.45 10.58 8.16
N SER A 96 -12.73 10.75 8.44
CA SER A 96 -13.75 9.74 8.18
C SER A 96 -15.03 10.37 7.62
N GLU A 97 -15.82 9.52 6.97
CA GLU A 97 -17.18 9.78 6.52
C GLU A 97 -18.01 8.51 6.82
N GLU A 98 -19.33 8.55 6.61
CA GLU A 98 -20.18 7.37 6.79
C GLU A 98 -19.64 6.18 5.96
N GLY A 99 -19.31 5.08 6.65
CA GLY A 99 -18.78 3.86 6.03
C GLY A 99 -17.36 3.97 5.46
N THR A 100 -16.60 5.03 5.76
CA THR A 100 -15.25 5.24 5.20
C THR A 100 -14.27 5.89 6.18
N VAL A 101 -13.04 5.38 6.26
CA VAL A 101 -11.88 6.04 6.87
C VAL A 101 -10.82 6.32 5.81
N LYS A 102 -10.36 7.57 5.71
CA LYS A 102 -9.29 7.99 4.80
C LYS A 102 -7.95 8.01 5.53
N LEU A 103 -6.95 7.37 4.94
CA LEU A 103 -5.58 7.36 5.42
C LEU A 103 -4.70 8.15 4.45
N GLY A 104 -3.76 8.89 5.02
CA GLY A 104 -2.75 9.62 4.27
C GLY A 104 -1.49 8.77 4.08
N GLY A 105 -0.50 9.35 3.43
CA GLY A 105 0.82 8.75 3.36
C GLY A 105 1.12 7.95 2.10
N GLY A 106 2.38 7.56 1.96
CA GLY A 106 2.81 6.66 0.89
C GLY A 106 4.02 5.81 1.25
N VAL A 107 4.11 4.64 0.64
CA VAL A 107 5.24 3.72 0.76
C VAL A 107 5.66 3.27 -0.64
N HIS A 108 6.96 3.34 -0.90
CA HIS A 108 7.60 3.00 -2.17
C HIS A 108 8.59 1.85 -1.97
N TRP A 109 8.41 0.77 -2.73
CA TRP A 109 9.26 -0.41 -2.71
C TRP A 109 10.01 -0.54 -4.04
N THR A 110 11.33 -0.67 -3.97
CA THR A 110 12.20 -0.85 -5.13
C THR A 110 13.11 -2.07 -5.00
N GLY A 111 13.23 -2.84 -6.08
CA GLY A 111 14.08 -4.02 -6.13
C GLY A 111 14.38 -4.46 -7.56
N HIS A 112 15.30 -5.40 -7.71
CA HIS A 112 15.70 -5.93 -9.01
C HIS A 112 16.21 -4.84 -9.97
N ASN A 113 17.19 -4.04 -9.54
CA ASN A 113 17.75 -3.00 -10.40
C ASN A 113 18.45 -3.61 -11.63
N HIS A 114 17.96 -3.31 -12.82
CA HIS A 114 18.48 -3.84 -14.07
C HIS A 114 19.76 -3.13 -14.53
N TYR A 115 20.02 -1.91 -14.03
CA TYR A 115 21.17 -1.12 -14.43
C TYR A 115 22.46 -1.61 -13.76
N SER A 116 23.50 -1.79 -14.57
CA SER A 116 24.82 -2.23 -14.11
C SER A 116 25.96 -1.30 -14.55
N GLY A 117 25.64 -0.16 -15.19
CA GLY A 117 26.62 0.84 -15.59
C GLY A 117 27.16 1.64 -14.40
N ASP A 118 28.05 2.59 -14.65
CA ASP A 118 28.75 3.35 -13.60
C ASP A 118 28.07 4.68 -13.20
N ASP A 119 27.07 5.12 -13.97
CA ASP A 119 26.30 6.32 -13.65
C ASP A 119 25.16 5.99 -12.68
N GLU A 120 25.41 6.20 -11.39
CA GLU A 120 24.44 5.95 -10.32
C GLU A 120 23.12 6.73 -10.48
N SER A 121 23.12 7.86 -11.21
CA SER A 121 21.89 8.63 -11.45
C SER A 121 20.85 7.86 -12.28
N GLN A 122 21.27 6.81 -12.99
CA GLN A 122 20.37 5.96 -13.77
C GLN A 122 19.67 4.89 -12.91
N ALA A 123 20.16 4.61 -11.70
CA ALA A 123 19.63 3.52 -10.89
C ALA A 123 18.13 3.67 -10.57
N PRO A 124 17.61 4.86 -10.17
CA PRO A 124 16.19 5.01 -9.82
C PRO A 124 15.22 4.63 -10.96
N ASP A 125 15.59 4.85 -12.22
CA ASP A 125 14.72 4.58 -13.37
C ASP A 125 14.76 3.11 -13.83
N ASN A 126 15.62 2.28 -13.24
CA ASN A 126 15.94 0.94 -13.73
C ASN A 126 15.54 -0.19 -12.77
N PHE A 127 14.72 0.06 -11.77
CA PHE A 127 14.14 -0.99 -10.94
C PHE A 127 13.06 -1.76 -11.72
N ILE A 128 13.20 -3.09 -11.84
CA ILE A 128 12.16 -3.93 -12.45
C ILE A 128 10.95 -4.05 -11.52
N LEU A 129 11.20 -4.22 -10.22
CA LEU A 129 10.17 -4.12 -9.19
C LEU A 129 10.19 -2.70 -8.65
N ASP A 130 9.14 -1.96 -8.96
CA ASP A 130 8.96 -0.57 -8.57
C ASP A 130 7.46 -0.39 -8.29
N LEU A 131 7.12 -0.33 -7.01
CA LEU A 131 5.74 -0.33 -6.50
C LEU A 131 5.58 0.81 -5.52
N ASP A 132 4.56 1.63 -5.74
CA ASP A 132 4.12 2.66 -4.82
C ASP A 132 2.66 2.42 -4.43
N PHE A 133 2.38 2.53 -3.13
CA PHE A 133 1.02 2.66 -2.60
C PHE A 133 0.90 3.96 -1.81
N SER A 134 -0.19 4.68 -2.02
CA SER A 134 -0.49 5.92 -1.31
C SER A 134 -1.99 6.13 -1.11
N ASN A 135 -2.32 7.06 -0.21
CA ASN A 135 -3.68 7.49 0.12
C ASN A 135 -4.66 6.32 0.34
N PRO A 136 -4.38 5.36 1.24
CA PRO A 136 -5.28 4.24 1.43
C PRO A 136 -6.64 4.70 1.97
N THR A 137 -7.72 4.05 1.54
CA THR A 137 -9.07 4.28 2.08
C THR A 137 -9.67 2.96 2.50
N VAL A 138 -10.20 2.92 3.73
CA VAL A 138 -10.91 1.77 4.27
C VAL A 138 -12.40 2.04 4.15
N LYS A 139 -13.07 1.32 3.24
CA LYS A 139 -14.54 1.25 3.22
C LYS A 139 -15.00 0.13 4.15
N PHE A 140 -16.10 0.34 4.86
CA PHE A 140 -16.65 -0.66 5.78
C PHE A 140 -18.18 -0.63 5.84
N ASP A 141 -18.76 -1.80 6.07
CA ASP A 141 -20.18 -2.01 6.37
C ASP A 141 -20.27 -3.14 7.41
N GLY A 142 -20.68 -2.79 8.63
CA GLY A 142 -20.60 -3.68 9.78
C GLY A 142 -19.18 -4.18 10.00
N ASN A 143 -18.97 -5.50 9.87
CA ASN A 143 -17.68 -6.16 10.06
C ASN A 143 -16.98 -6.54 8.75
N GLU A 144 -17.49 -6.10 7.59
CA GLU A 144 -16.82 -6.29 6.31
C GLU A 144 -16.26 -4.97 5.80
N GLY A 145 -15.19 -5.04 5.00
CA GLY A 145 -14.58 -3.87 4.42
C GLY A 145 -13.80 -4.12 3.15
N THR A 146 -13.33 -3.04 2.55
CA THR A 146 -12.50 -3.04 1.35
C THR A 146 -11.40 -2.01 1.51
N LEU A 147 -10.16 -2.42 1.26
CA LEU A 147 -9.00 -1.55 1.21
C LEU A 147 -8.81 -1.02 -0.20
N LEU A 148 -8.96 0.29 -0.36
CA LEU A 148 -8.64 1.02 -1.58
C LEU A 148 -7.27 1.67 -1.44
N VAL A 149 -6.54 1.79 -2.55
CA VAL A 149 -5.26 2.51 -2.60
C VAL A 149 -5.10 3.25 -3.91
N ASP A 150 -4.37 4.36 -3.89
CA ASP A 150 -3.68 4.83 -5.08
C ASP A 150 -2.43 3.97 -5.27
N TYR A 151 -2.19 3.51 -6.49
CA TYR A 151 -1.00 2.73 -6.78
C TYR A 151 -0.34 3.13 -8.09
N LYS A 152 0.98 2.96 -8.12
CA LYS A 152 1.81 3.00 -9.32
C LYS A 152 2.78 1.84 -9.25
N SER A 153 2.70 0.93 -10.22
CA SER A 153 3.51 -0.29 -10.20
C SER A 153 4.00 -0.62 -11.60
N ARG A 154 5.22 -1.16 -11.73
CA ARG A 154 5.66 -1.71 -13.02
C ARG A 154 5.04 -3.07 -13.27
N GLU A 155 4.59 -3.31 -14.50
CA GLU A 155 4.08 -4.61 -14.90
C GLU A 155 5.22 -5.64 -14.85
N PHE A 156 4.96 -6.80 -14.26
CA PHE A 156 5.89 -7.92 -14.38
C PHE A 156 5.76 -8.56 -15.77
N VAL A 157 6.74 -8.33 -16.63
CA VAL A 157 6.87 -9.01 -17.92
C VAL A 157 7.77 -10.24 -17.79
N ASP A 158 9.02 -10.01 -17.35
CA ASP A 158 10.02 -11.04 -17.05
C ASP A 158 11.11 -10.47 -16.13
N THR A 159 12.18 -11.24 -15.88
CA THR A 159 13.28 -10.85 -14.97
C THR A 159 14.36 -9.96 -15.60
N LYS A 160 14.15 -9.49 -16.83
CA LYS A 160 15.11 -8.71 -17.62
C LYS A 160 14.51 -7.43 -18.22
N THR A 161 13.24 -7.18 -17.98
CA THR A 161 12.51 -6.07 -18.58
C THR A 161 12.14 -5.05 -17.52
N VAL A 162 12.61 -3.81 -17.68
CA VAL A 162 12.06 -2.66 -16.95
C VAL A 162 10.83 -2.19 -17.72
N ALA A 163 9.65 -2.63 -17.29
CA ALA A 163 8.39 -2.35 -17.96
C ALA A 163 7.85 -0.95 -17.61
N ASP A 164 6.86 -0.50 -18.39
CA ASP A 164 6.10 0.71 -18.09
C ASP A 164 5.30 0.55 -16.79
N PHE A 165 4.99 1.70 -16.18
CA PHE A 165 4.09 1.74 -15.05
C PHE A 165 2.64 1.58 -15.49
N PHE A 166 1.88 0.84 -14.70
CA PHE A 166 0.43 0.93 -14.64
C PHE A 166 0.00 1.52 -13.30
N THR A 167 -1.14 2.20 -13.31
CA THR A 167 -1.61 3.00 -12.18
C THR A 167 -3.08 2.77 -11.90
N GLY A 168 -3.49 2.95 -10.66
CA GLY A 168 -4.88 3.05 -10.25
C GLY A 168 -5.05 4.12 -9.18
N THR A 169 -6.24 4.72 -9.14
CA THR A 169 -6.63 5.69 -8.12
C THR A 169 -7.77 5.09 -7.34
N GLN A 170 -7.63 5.02 -6.01
CA GLN A 170 -8.60 4.41 -5.10
C GLN A 170 -9.08 3.04 -5.59
N ALA A 171 -8.15 2.23 -6.10
CA ALA A 171 -8.44 0.91 -6.65
C ALA A 171 -8.56 -0.12 -5.52
N GLU A 172 -9.48 -1.07 -5.68
CA GLU A 172 -9.67 -2.17 -4.73
C GLU A 172 -8.44 -3.08 -4.71
N LEU A 173 -7.74 -3.08 -3.58
CA LEU A 173 -6.57 -3.93 -3.35
C LEU A 173 -6.94 -5.23 -2.64
N ALA A 174 -7.81 -5.15 -1.63
CA ALA A 174 -8.17 -6.29 -0.80
C ALA A 174 -9.55 -6.12 -0.14
N THR A 175 -10.17 -7.23 0.21
CA THR A 175 -11.31 -7.30 1.13
C THR A 175 -10.80 -7.46 2.56
N ILE A 176 -11.54 -6.93 3.53
CA ILE A 176 -11.24 -6.96 4.96
C ILE A 176 -12.42 -7.61 5.69
N THR A 177 -12.12 -8.43 6.69
CA THR A 177 -13.08 -8.84 7.71
C THR A 177 -12.55 -8.33 9.04
N PHE A 178 -13.33 -7.47 9.69
CA PHE A 178 -13.05 -6.97 11.02
C PHE A 178 -13.52 -8.00 12.07
N ASP A 179 -12.85 -8.00 13.22
CA ASP A 179 -13.17 -8.84 14.37
C ASP A 179 -14.49 -8.43 15.04
N GLU A 180 -14.82 -7.14 14.95
CA GLU A 180 -16.10 -6.56 15.36
C GLU A 180 -16.64 -5.54 14.33
N PRO A 181 -17.95 -5.24 14.35
CA PRO A 181 -18.50 -4.20 13.52
C PRO A 181 -17.87 -2.84 13.82
N ILE A 182 -17.50 -2.09 12.78
CA ILE A 182 -16.94 -0.74 12.93
C ILE A 182 -18.05 0.25 13.30
N ASP A 183 -17.85 0.97 14.39
CA ASP A 183 -18.74 2.03 14.87
C ASP A 183 -17.94 3.31 15.15
N LEU A 184 -18.12 4.33 14.32
CA LEU A 184 -17.45 5.62 14.45
C LEU A 184 -18.21 6.62 15.34
N THR A 185 -19.39 6.26 15.84
CA THR A 185 -20.30 7.19 16.54
C THR A 185 -20.09 7.28 18.04
N GLN A 186 -19.16 6.50 18.61
CA GLN A 186 -18.87 6.47 20.04
C GLN A 186 -18.02 7.64 20.53
#